data_AF-A0AAW0K347-F1
#
_entry.id   AF-A0AAW0K347-F1
#
_cell.length_a   1.000
_cell.length_b   1.000
_cell.length_c   1.000
_cell.angle_alpha   90.00
_cell.angle_beta   90.00
_cell.angle_gamma   90.00
#
_symmetry.space_group_name_H-M   'P 1'
#
loop_
_entity.id
_entity.type
_entity.pdbx_description
1 polymer ?
#
loop_
_entity_poly.entity_id
_entity_poly.type
_entity_poly.pdbx_seq_one_letter_code
_entity_poly.pdbx_strand_id
1 'polypeptide(L)'
;MDGWFRIAENMGFQCLKIESKDPRLDGIDSLSGTEIPLHYVCKLATHAIHLVVFHERSGNYLWHGHLRLRGHMDRKFVPFRKLQFGRYPGAFDRPELQQVTIDGLDVLIPKDPGHFLEEVPRSRFIECRYKEARAFLQQYLEDNTVDAVAFRKRAKELLQLAARTLKELGVPFWLSSGTCLGWYRQCSIIPYSKDVDLGIFIQDYKPDIILAFQNAGLPLKHKFGKVEDSLELSFQGQGDVKLDIFFFYEETDHMWNGGTQAKTGKKFKYESDKYLLNGAMGAVSERRKSPKAPSAANMLSAFLESSSPGRFSGALALHWSERRESYQGCQSRP
;
A
#
# COMPACT_ATOMS: atom_id res chain seq x y z
N MET A 1 26.42 16.29 4.26
CA MET A 1 25.86 15.39 5.29
C MET A 1 26.72 14.16 5.63
N ASP A 2 27.90 13.96 5.02
CA ASP A 2 28.73 12.76 5.27
C ASP A 2 29.86 12.95 6.32
N GLY A 3 29.89 14.07 7.05
CA GLY A 3 30.97 14.37 8.00
C GLY A 3 31.08 13.37 9.16
N TRP A 4 29.96 12.84 9.64
CA TRP A 4 29.94 11.86 10.73
C TRP A 4 30.48 10.49 10.31
N PHE A 5 30.33 10.11 9.03
CA PHE A 5 30.74 8.80 8.53
C PHE A 5 32.25 8.62 8.66
N ARG A 6 33.01 9.65 8.26
CA ARG A 6 34.47 9.69 8.39
C ARG A 6 34.91 9.77 9.86
N ILE A 7 34.14 10.43 10.72
CA ILE A 7 34.39 10.45 12.17
C ILE A 7 34.24 9.04 12.75
N ALA A 8 33.18 8.32 12.38
CA ALA A 8 32.97 6.93 12.82
C ALA A 8 34.12 6.01 12.36
N GLU A 9 34.57 6.15 11.11
CA GLU A 9 35.74 5.42 10.61
C GLU A 9 37.02 5.73 11.39
N ASN A 10 37.28 6.99 11.70
CA ASN A 10 38.42 7.40 12.54
C ASN A 10 38.33 6.85 13.97
N MET A 11 37.12 6.58 14.48
CA MET A 11 36.88 5.91 15.76
C MET A 11 36.99 4.38 15.67
N GLY A 12 37.37 3.82 14.52
CA GLY A 12 37.60 2.40 14.30
C GLY A 12 36.38 1.62 13.80
N PHE A 13 35.25 2.28 13.52
CA PHE A 13 34.13 1.61 12.87
C PHE A 13 34.47 1.29 11.42
N GLN A 14 34.11 0.09 10.97
CA GLN A 14 33.96 -0.20 9.56
C GLN A 14 32.55 0.20 9.16
N CYS A 15 32.36 1.03 8.14
CA CYS A 15 31.03 1.47 7.75
C CYS A 15 30.73 1.18 6.27
N LEU A 16 29.48 0.81 6.00
CA LEU A 16 28.93 0.67 4.66
C LEU A 16 27.82 1.69 4.44
N LYS A 17 27.91 2.45 3.35
CA LYS A 17 26.84 3.30 2.83
C LYS A 17 26.10 2.53 1.73
N ILE A 18 24.78 2.43 1.85
CA ILE A 18 23.91 1.83 0.85
C ILE A 18 23.05 2.93 0.24
N GLU A 19 23.26 3.15 -1.05
CA GLU A 19 22.58 4.14 -1.87
C GLU A 19 21.82 3.47 -3.02
N SER A 20 20.74 4.11 -3.45
CA SER A 20 20.00 3.74 -4.64
C SER A 20 19.46 4.99 -5.31
N LYS A 21 19.09 4.84 -6.59
CA LYS A 21 18.26 5.84 -7.29
C LYS A 21 17.05 6.23 -6.45
N ASP A 22 16.78 7.53 -6.42
CA ASP A 22 15.66 8.13 -5.71
C ASP A 22 14.34 7.87 -6.45
N PRO A 23 13.50 6.94 -5.96
CA PRO A 23 12.28 6.57 -6.66
C PRO A 23 11.20 7.66 -6.53
N ARG A 24 11.36 8.62 -5.61
CA ARG A 24 10.43 9.77 -5.45
C ARG A 24 10.50 10.71 -6.64
N LEU A 25 11.59 10.65 -7.38
CA LEU A 25 11.81 11.42 -8.58
C LEU A 25 11.51 10.60 -9.84
N ASP A 26 11.10 9.34 -9.74
CA ASP A 26 10.66 8.59 -10.92
C ASP A 26 9.24 9.01 -11.34
N GLY A 27 8.95 8.88 -12.62
CA GLY A 27 7.68 9.22 -13.25
C GLY A 27 7.52 8.46 -14.57
N ILE A 28 6.32 8.52 -15.16
CA ILE A 28 6.06 7.91 -16.47
C ILE A 28 7.03 8.46 -17.52
N ASP A 29 7.27 9.76 -17.52
CA ASP A 29 8.08 10.44 -18.54
C ASP A 29 9.59 10.49 -18.20
N SER A 30 9.95 10.21 -16.96
CA SER A 30 11.31 10.45 -16.47
C SER A 30 11.71 9.45 -15.40
N LEU A 31 12.87 8.80 -15.57
CA LEU A 31 13.49 8.00 -14.52
C LEU A 31 14.67 8.79 -13.96
N SER A 32 14.71 8.94 -12.63
CA SER A 32 15.76 9.62 -11.92
C SER A 32 17.10 8.89 -12.02
N GLY A 33 18.17 9.66 -12.19
CA GLY A 33 19.55 9.20 -12.02
C GLY A 33 20.13 9.52 -10.66
N THR A 34 19.44 10.34 -9.85
CA THR A 34 19.93 10.84 -8.57
C THR A 34 19.97 9.71 -7.55
N GLU A 35 21.13 9.44 -6.97
CA GLU A 35 21.26 8.49 -5.87
C GLU A 35 21.05 9.19 -4.52
N ILE A 36 20.37 8.51 -3.61
CA ILE A 36 20.14 8.95 -2.22
C ILE A 36 20.59 7.89 -1.23
N PRO A 37 21.07 8.29 -0.03
CA PRO A 37 21.39 7.35 1.03
C PRO A 37 20.10 6.73 1.58
N LEU A 38 20.11 5.40 1.72
CA LEU A 38 18.99 4.63 2.26
C LEU A 38 19.35 3.99 3.59
N HIS A 39 20.55 3.41 3.68
CA HIS A 39 21.01 2.76 4.90
C HIS A 39 22.50 3.00 5.10
N TYR A 40 22.88 3.07 6.37
CA TYR A 40 24.28 2.95 6.77
C TYR A 40 24.39 1.80 7.75
N VAL A 41 25.42 0.96 7.59
CA VAL A 41 25.71 -0.14 8.51
C VAL A 41 27.14 0.03 9.00
N CYS A 42 27.30 0.38 10.26
CA CYS A 42 28.61 0.54 10.89
C CYS A 42 28.85 -0.60 11.88
N LYS A 43 30.05 -1.16 11.86
CA LYS A 43 30.46 -2.31 12.67
C LYS A 43 31.71 -1.97 13.46
N LEU A 44 31.71 -2.33 14.74
CA LEU A 44 32.88 -2.26 15.61
C LEU A 44 32.94 -3.54 16.44
N ALA A 45 34.04 -4.30 16.29
CA ALA A 45 34.20 -5.63 16.88
C ALA A 45 32.97 -6.55 16.61
N THR A 46 32.21 -6.90 17.65
CA THR A 46 31.03 -7.78 17.59
C THR A 46 29.71 -7.03 17.46
N HIS A 47 29.72 -5.70 17.45
CA HIS A 47 28.52 -4.87 17.42
C HIS A 47 28.30 -4.25 16.04
N ALA A 48 27.03 -4.10 15.65
CA ALA A 48 26.63 -3.43 14.44
C ALA A 48 25.53 -2.40 14.74
N ILE A 49 25.67 -1.21 14.18
CA ILE A 49 24.69 -0.14 14.20
C ILE A 49 24.11 -0.04 12.78
N HIS A 50 22.79 -0.16 12.69
CA HIS A 50 22.05 0.00 11.44
C HIS A 50 21.28 1.31 11.47
N LEU A 51 21.75 2.31 10.73
CA LEU A 51 21.05 3.57 10.53
C LEU A 51 20.18 3.46 9.27
N VAL A 52 18.88 3.72 9.42
CA VAL A 52 17.90 3.71 8.34
C VAL A 52 17.49 5.14 8.06
N VAL A 53 17.63 5.57 6.80
CA VAL A 53 17.27 6.93 6.39
C VAL A 53 15.84 6.92 5.92
N PHE A 54 15.00 7.69 6.61
CA PHE A 54 13.64 7.96 6.18
C PHE A 54 13.62 9.27 5.40
N HIS A 55 12.89 9.25 4.29
CA HIS A 55 12.70 10.36 3.39
C HIS A 55 11.23 10.72 3.37
N GLU A 56 10.94 12.01 3.46
CA GLU A 56 9.58 12.50 3.26
C GLU A 56 9.17 12.30 1.79
N ARG A 57 7.90 11.90 1.61
CA ARG A 57 7.22 11.86 0.32
C ARG A 57 5.93 12.68 0.38
N SER A 58 5.27 12.88 -0.75
CA SER A 58 4.10 13.76 -0.76
C SER A 58 2.91 13.05 -0.12
N GLY A 59 1.98 13.80 0.48
CA GLY A 59 0.96 13.20 1.33
C GLY A 59 1.41 13.01 2.78
N ASN A 60 2.53 13.61 3.18
CA ASN A 60 2.94 13.79 4.58
C ASN A 60 3.22 12.46 5.32
N TYR A 61 3.95 11.55 4.67
CA TYR A 61 4.38 10.28 5.26
C TYR A 61 5.89 10.08 5.07
N LEU A 62 6.45 9.16 5.85
CA LEU A 62 7.88 8.85 5.83
C LEU A 62 8.12 7.53 5.10
N TRP A 63 9.10 7.50 4.20
CA TRP A 63 9.48 6.33 3.43
C TRP A 63 10.93 5.95 3.66
N HIS A 64 11.22 4.64 3.76
CA HIS A 64 12.59 4.13 3.68
C HIS A 64 12.74 3.14 2.53
N GLY A 65 13.95 3.08 1.98
CA GLY A 65 14.27 2.21 0.85
C GLY A 65 14.56 0.76 1.22
N HIS A 66 14.82 -0.03 0.18
CA HIS A 66 15.31 -1.41 0.27
C HIS A 66 16.84 -1.39 0.40
N LEU A 67 17.37 -2.16 1.35
CA LEU A 67 18.80 -2.45 1.42
C LEU A 67 19.20 -3.47 0.33
N ARG A 68 19.68 -2.98 -0.81
CA ARG A 68 20.22 -3.82 -1.89
C ARG A 68 21.74 -3.68 -1.97
N LEU A 69 22.44 -4.76 -1.63
CA LEU A 69 23.90 -4.82 -1.77
C LEU A 69 24.29 -4.87 -3.25
N ARG A 70 25.25 -4.02 -3.65
CA ARG A 70 25.88 -4.08 -4.97
C ARG A 70 26.76 -5.33 -5.06
N GLY A 71 27.00 -5.84 -6.27
CA GLY A 71 27.67 -7.13 -6.49
C GLY A 71 29.08 -7.27 -5.87
N HIS A 72 29.79 -6.16 -5.71
CA HIS A 72 31.13 -6.11 -5.11
C HIS A 72 31.14 -5.97 -3.58
N MET A 73 29.98 -5.77 -2.94
CA MET A 73 29.91 -5.56 -1.49
C MET A 73 30.02 -6.88 -0.72
N ASP A 74 30.69 -6.83 0.44
CA ASP A 74 30.81 -8.00 1.33
C ASP A 74 29.45 -8.38 1.94
N ARG A 75 28.91 -9.52 1.50
CA ARG A 75 27.64 -10.07 1.98
C ARG A 75 27.74 -10.67 3.40
N LYS A 76 28.96 -10.83 3.93
CA LYS A 76 29.24 -11.32 5.28
C LYS A 76 29.59 -10.20 6.27
N PHE A 77 29.56 -8.93 5.83
CA PHE A 77 29.90 -7.78 6.65
C PHE A 77 29.16 -7.78 8.00
N VAL A 78 27.84 -7.99 7.92
CA VAL A 78 26.95 -8.29 9.05
C VAL A 78 25.93 -9.37 8.64
N PRO A 79 25.25 -10.02 9.59
CA PRO A 79 24.12 -10.91 9.30
C PRO A 79 22.89 -10.13 8.78
N PHE A 80 22.91 -9.64 7.53
CA PHE A 80 21.87 -8.77 6.96
C PHE A 80 20.43 -9.29 7.11
N ARG A 81 20.22 -10.61 7.12
CA ARG A 81 18.89 -11.23 7.32
C ARG A 81 18.33 -11.02 8.73
N LYS A 82 19.16 -10.66 9.71
CA LYS A 82 18.75 -10.37 11.09
C LYS A 82 18.43 -8.89 11.32
N LEU A 83 18.67 -8.02 10.33
CA LEU A 83 18.32 -6.60 10.43
C LEU A 83 16.79 -6.46 10.43
N GLN A 84 16.29 -5.56 11.28
CA GLN A 84 14.85 -5.28 11.37
C GLN A 84 14.32 -4.56 10.13
N PHE A 85 15.17 -3.74 9.50
CA PHE A 85 14.84 -2.96 8.31
C PHE A 85 15.65 -3.40 7.09
N GLY A 86 15.17 -3.03 5.91
CA GLY A 86 15.89 -3.19 4.65
C GLY A 86 15.48 -4.41 3.82
N ARG A 87 14.68 -5.35 4.34
CA ARG A 87 14.14 -6.48 3.54
C ARG A 87 13.17 -6.01 2.45
N TYR A 88 12.38 -4.98 2.74
CA TYR A 88 11.47 -4.31 1.81
C TYR A 88 11.52 -2.80 2.06
N PRO A 89 11.19 -1.96 1.07
CA PRO A 89 10.83 -0.56 1.33
C PRO A 89 9.63 -0.48 2.26
N GLY A 90 9.53 0.59 3.03
CA GLY A 90 8.42 0.82 3.95
C GLY A 90 7.96 2.26 3.96
N ALA A 91 6.67 2.46 4.26
CA ALA A 91 6.04 3.75 4.46
C ALA A 91 5.33 3.78 5.82
N PHE A 92 5.43 4.91 6.48
CA PHE A 92 4.98 5.12 7.84
C PHE A 92 4.26 6.44 7.93
N ASP A 93 3.23 6.50 8.77
CA ASP A 93 2.67 7.78 9.14
C ASP A 93 3.76 8.66 9.76
N ARG A 94 3.68 9.97 9.53
CA ARG A 94 4.61 10.91 10.18
C ARG A 94 4.27 10.96 11.67
N PRO A 95 5.17 10.50 12.57
CA PRO A 95 4.91 10.53 13.99
C PRO A 95 5.05 11.95 14.52
N GLU A 96 4.30 12.28 15.56
CA GLU A 96 4.64 13.41 16.40
C GLU A 96 5.91 13.08 17.19
N LEU A 97 6.83 14.04 17.27
CA LEU A 97 8.12 13.86 17.93
C LEU A 97 8.16 14.55 19.29
N GLN A 98 8.96 14.00 20.20
CA GLN A 98 9.32 14.61 21.48
C GLN A 98 10.83 14.54 21.68
N GLN A 99 11.39 15.56 22.32
CA GLN A 99 12.80 15.59 22.68
C GLN A 99 13.04 14.80 23.96
N VAL A 100 14.07 13.95 23.94
CA VAL A 100 14.56 13.20 25.09
C VAL A 100 16.10 13.26 25.10
N THR A 101 16.70 13.14 26.29
CA THR A 101 18.15 13.03 26.44
C THR A 101 18.51 11.58 26.73
N ILE A 102 19.32 10.96 25.88
CA ILE A 102 19.82 9.58 26.04
C ILE A 102 21.34 9.65 26.12
N ASP A 103 21.91 9.22 27.25
CA ASP A 103 23.38 9.24 27.47
C ASP A 103 24.03 10.62 27.21
N GLY A 104 23.31 11.70 27.55
CA GLY A 104 23.75 13.08 27.32
C GLY A 104 23.55 13.60 25.89
N LEU A 105 22.93 12.83 25.00
CA LEU A 105 22.55 13.23 23.65
C LEU A 105 21.07 13.61 23.59
N ASP A 106 20.80 14.84 23.17
CA ASP A 106 19.44 15.28 22.88
C ASP A 106 19.00 14.73 21.52
N VAL A 107 17.95 13.92 21.54
CA VAL A 107 17.38 13.27 20.35
C VAL A 107 15.87 13.46 20.30
N LEU A 108 15.32 13.47 19.09
CA LEU A 108 13.88 13.46 18.86
C LEU A 108 13.42 12.02 18.62
N ILE A 109 12.46 11.56 19.41
CA ILE A 109 11.84 10.23 19.27
C ILE A 109 10.33 10.37 19.02
N PRO A 110 9.66 9.36 18.42
CA PRO A 110 8.20 9.32 18.38
C PRO A 110 7.60 9.47 19.78
N LYS A 111 6.52 10.27 19.91
CA LYS A 111 5.74 10.38 21.16
C LYS A 111 5.18 9.04 21.63
N ASP A 112 4.80 8.19 20.67
CA ASP A 112 4.40 6.80 20.89
C ASP A 112 5.35 5.85 20.14
N PRO A 113 6.46 5.41 20.79
CA PRO A 113 7.37 4.45 20.19
C PRO A 113 6.72 3.08 19.93
N GLY A 114 5.71 2.70 20.73
CA GLY A 114 5.00 1.43 20.59
C GLY A 114 4.25 1.38 19.27
N HIS A 115 3.46 2.42 18.99
CA HIS A 115 2.74 2.55 17.73
C HIS A 115 3.67 2.49 16.51
N PHE A 116 4.78 3.23 16.54
CA PHE A 116 5.77 3.22 15.46
C PHE A 116 6.33 1.80 15.18
N LEU A 117 6.62 1.02 16.23
CA LEU A 117 7.11 -0.35 16.10
C LEU A 117 6.01 -1.32 15.62
N GLU A 118 4.75 -1.10 16.01
CA GLU A 118 3.60 -1.87 15.54
C GLU A 118 3.27 -1.65 14.06
N GLU A 119 3.65 -0.51 13.49
CA GLU A 119 3.52 -0.23 12.05
C GLU A 119 4.50 -1.04 11.20
N VAL A 120 5.69 -1.40 11.71
CA VAL A 120 6.78 -2.02 10.93
C VAL A 120 6.35 -3.26 10.13
N PRO A 121 5.59 -4.24 10.68
CA PRO A 121 5.18 -5.41 9.91
C PRO A 121 4.19 -5.08 8.77
N ARG A 122 3.52 -3.94 8.85
CA ARG A 122 2.46 -3.47 7.96
C ARG A 122 2.88 -2.30 7.08
N SER A 123 4.14 -1.87 7.20
CA SER A 123 4.66 -0.69 6.52
C SER A 123 5.10 -0.97 5.08
N ARG A 124 5.15 -2.23 4.65
CA ARG A 124 5.69 -2.63 3.34
C ARG A 124 5.10 -1.74 2.24
N PHE A 125 6.00 -1.02 1.57
CA PHE A 125 5.68 -0.12 0.48
C PHE A 125 5.95 -0.79 -0.85
N ILE A 126 5.01 -0.65 -1.79
CA ILE A 126 5.15 -1.21 -3.14
C ILE A 126 5.19 -0.05 -4.12
N GLU A 127 6.29 0.07 -4.84
CA GLU A 127 6.51 1.14 -5.79
C GLU A 127 5.80 0.89 -7.13
N CYS A 128 5.44 1.96 -7.84
CA CYS A 128 5.00 1.84 -9.24
C CYS A 128 6.10 1.23 -10.10
N ARG A 129 5.69 0.33 -10.98
CA ARG A 129 6.54 -0.22 -12.04
C ARG A 129 6.57 0.74 -13.23
N TYR A 130 7.18 1.91 -13.05
CA TYR A 130 7.16 2.99 -14.05
C TYR A 130 7.68 2.57 -15.41
N LYS A 131 8.70 1.70 -15.45
CA LYS A 131 9.26 1.20 -16.71
C LYS A 131 8.21 0.41 -17.49
N GLU A 132 7.47 -0.45 -16.81
CA GLU A 132 6.41 -1.30 -17.37
C GLU A 132 5.16 -0.49 -17.71
N ALA A 133 4.76 0.44 -16.84
CA ALA A 133 3.66 1.36 -17.10
C ALA A 133 3.93 2.23 -18.34
N ARG A 134 5.17 2.74 -18.48
CA ARG A 134 5.58 3.47 -19.69
C ARG A 134 5.51 2.60 -20.94
N ALA A 135 5.96 1.35 -20.88
CA ALA A 135 5.88 0.43 -22.00
C ALA A 135 4.41 0.14 -22.39
N PHE A 136 3.52 0.02 -21.41
CA PHE A 136 2.08 -0.12 -21.65
C PHE A 136 1.50 1.12 -22.34
N LEU A 137 1.80 2.32 -21.85
CA LEU A 137 1.28 3.58 -22.40
C LEU A 137 1.85 3.94 -23.78
N GLN A 138 3.01 3.38 -24.14
CA GLN A 138 3.54 3.47 -25.51
C GLN A 138 2.72 2.65 -26.53
N GLN A 139 2.05 1.59 -26.08
CA GLN A 139 1.20 0.73 -26.92
C GLN A 139 -0.27 1.14 -26.87
N TYR A 140 -0.74 1.60 -25.71
CA TYR A 140 -2.12 1.97 -25.46
C TYR A 140 -2.17 3.43 -25.03
N LEU A 141 -2.60 4.30 -25.96
CA LEU A 141 -2.69 5.74 -25.72
C LEU A 141 -3.51 6.05 -24.48
N GLU A 142 -3.00 6.97 -23.68
CA GLU A 142 -3.72 7.46 -22.52
C GLU A 142 -4.93 8.30 -22.95
N ASP A 143 -6.09 7.99 -22.40
CA ASP A 143 -7.27 8.84 -22.56
C ASP A 143 -7.13 10.09 -21.69
N ASN A 144 -6.81 11.19 -22.36
CA ASN A 144 -6.63 12.52 -21.77
C ASN A 144 -7.79 13.47 -22.10
N THR A 145 -8.96 12.93 -22.43
CA THR A 145 -10.18 13.73 -22.56
C THR A 145 -10.48 14.46 -21.24
N VAL A 146 -11.19 15.59 -21.32
CA VAL A 146 -11.57 16.39 -20.15
C VAL A 146 -12.32 15.53 -19.12
N ASP A 147 -13.22 14.68 -19.59
CA ASP A 147 -13.99 13.77 -18.73
C ASP A 147 -13.09 12.73 -18.05
N ALA A 148 -12.14 12.15 -18.78
CA ALA A 148 -11.20 11.19 -18.23
C ALA A 148 -10.27 11.81 -17.17
N VAL A 149 -9.79 13.03 -17.39
CA VAL A 149 -8.98 13.77 -16.41
C VAL A 149 -9.82 14.11 -15.17
N ALA A 150 -11.04 14.60 -15.39
CA ALA A 150 -11.95 14.97 -14.30
C ALA A 150 -12.39 13.75 -13.48
N PHE A 151 -12.65 12.61 -14.12
CA PHE A 151 -12.94 11.34 -13.45
C PHE A 151 -11.77 10.90 -12.58
N ARG A 152 -10.54 10.85 -13.12
CA ARG A 152 -9.35 10.47 -12.34
C ARG A 152 -9.19 11.34 -11.10
N LYS A 153 -9.38 12.66 -11.24
CA LYS A 153 -9.32 13.60 -10.11
C LYS A 153 -10.36 13.26 -9.03
N ARG A 154 -11.63 13.14 -9.41
CA ARG A 154 -12.71 12.81 -8.45
C ARG A 154 -12.52 11.45 -7.79
N ALA A 155 -12.09 10.46 -8.54
CA ALA A 155 -11.80 9.12 -8.05
C ALA A 155 -10.65 9.11 -7.01
N LYS A 156 -9.64 9.97 -7.18
CA LYS A 156 -8.54 10.14 -6.23
C LYS A 156 -8.99 10.85 -4.95
N GLU A 157 -9.78 11.90 -5.07
CA GLU A 157 -10.39 12.60 -3.94
C GLU A 157 -11.30 11.65 -3.13
N LEU A 158 -12.08 10.81 -3.83
CA LEU A 158 -12.93 9.79 -3.22
C LEU A 158 -12.12 8.73 -2.48
N LEU A 159 -11.04 8.23 -3.07
CA LEU A 159 -10.15 7.29 -2.40
C LEU A 159 -9.47 7.92 -1.17
N GLN A 160 -9.02 9.18 -1.25
CA GLN A 160 -8.49 9.93 -0.10
C GLN A 160 -9.46 9.96 1.07
N LEU A 161 -10.72 10.29 0.77
CA LEU A 161 -11.77 10.33 1.77
C LEU A 161 -12.00 8.94 2.37
N ALA A 162 -12.14 7.92 1.52
CA ALA A 162 -12.33 6.54 1.96
C ALA A 162 -11.21 6.03 2.86
N ALA A 163 -9.96 6.33 2.53
CA ALA A 163 -8.82 5.95 3.35
C ALA A 163 -8.81 6.63 4.71
N ARG A 164 -9.11 7.93 4.77
CA ARG A 164 -9.20 8.65 6.06
C ARG A 164 -10.31 8.05 6.92
N THR A 165 -11.49 7.83 6.36
CA THR A 165 -12.64 7.24 7.06
C THR A 165 -12.33 5.83 7.58
N LEU A 166 -11.74 4.96 6.76
CA LEU A 166 -11.38 3.60 7.19
C LEU A 166 -10.22 3.60 8.20
N LYS A 167 -9.26 4.53 8.06
CA LYS A 167 -8.15 4.70 9.02
C LYS A 167 -8.64 5.14 10.39
N GLU A 168 -9.55 6.12 10.46
CA GLU A 168 -10.18 6.57 11.70
C GLU A 168 -10.96 5.43 12.38
N LEU A 169 -11.60 4.57 11.59
CA LEU A 169 -12.23 3.36 12.11
C LEU A 169 -11.23 2.25 12.47
N GLY A 170 -9.95 2.36 12.13
CA GLY A 170 -8.97 1.29 12.31
C GLY A 170 -9.31 0.03 11.51
N VAL A 171 -9.88 0.17 10.31
CA VAL A 171 -10.22 -0.92 9.40
C VAL A 171 -9.16 -1.02 8.29
N PRO A 172 -8.37 -2.09 8.24
CA PRO A 172 -7.45 -2.35 7.13
C PRO A 172 -8.21 -2.55 5.82
N PHE A 173 -7.63 -2.09 4.72
CA PHE A 173 -8.20 -2.23 3.38
C PHE A 173 -7.08 -2.39 2.35
N TRP A 174 -7.43 -2.54 1.06
CA TRP A 174 -6.50 -2.48 -0.07
C TRP A 174 -7.25 -2.04 -1.35
N LEU A 175 -6.52 -1.65 -2.39
CA LEU A 175 -7.11 -1.42 -3.71
C LEU A 175 -7.56 -2.75 -4.32
N SER A 176 -8.79 -2.82 -4.85
CA SER A 176 -9.33 -4.03 -5.45
C SER A 176 -9.64 -3.85 -6.94
N SER A 177 -10.01 -4.95 -7.62
CA SER A 177 -10.63 -4.97 -8.94
C SER A 177 -9.97 -4.05 -9.99
N GLY A 178 -10.76 -3.24 -10.70
CA GLY A 178 -10.29 -2.36 -11.78
C GLY A 178 -9.38 -1.25 -11.27
N THR A 179 -9.59 -0.81 -10.03
CA THR A 179 -8.78 0.21 -9.36
C THR A 179 -7.35 -0.28 -9.11
N CYS A 180 -7.22 -1.50 -8.58
CA CYS A 180 -5.96 -2.20 -8.39
C CYS A 180 -5.23 -2.42 -9.72
N LEU A 181 -5.96 -2.91 -10.73
CA LEU A 181 -5.41 -3.18 -12.06
C LEU A 181 -4.88 -1.92 -12.74
N GLY A 182 -5.65 -0.83 -12.72
CA GLY A 182 -5.22 0.45 -13.27
C GLY A 182 -3.93 0.92 -12.64
N TRP A 183 -3.90 0.90 -11.31
CA TRP A 183 -2.71 1.29 -10.58
C TRP A 183 -1.50 0.41 -10.96
N TYR A 184 -1.65 -0.91 -11.08
CA TYR A 184 -0.52 -1.82 -11.36
C TYR A 184 -0.01 -1.76 -12.78
N ARG A 185 -0.93 -1.67 -13.74
CA ARG A 185 -0.61 -1.75 -15.15
C ARG A 185 -0.10 -0.44 -15.70
N GLN A 186 -0.69 0.67 -15.26
CA GLN A 186 -0.50 1.99 -15.86
C GLN A 186 -0.30 3.10 -14.82
N CYS A 187 -0.10 2.76 -13.54
CA CYS A 187 0.14 3.71 -12.44
C CYS A 187 -0.86 4.87 -12.41
N SER A 188 -2.11 4.58 -12.75
CA SER A 188 -3.20 5.55 -12.88
C SER A 188 -4.54 4.84 -12.73
N ILE A 189 -5.63 5.59 -12.65
CA ILE A 189 -6.99 5.03 -12.66
C ILE A 189 -7.42 4.79 -14.10
N ILE A 190 -8.08 3.67 -14.35
CA ILE A 190 -8.69 3.39 -15.64
C ILE A 190 -9.86 4.37 -15.84
N PRO A 191 -9.79 5.31 -16.80
CA PRO A 191 -10.68 6.47 -16.82
C PRO A 191 -12.16 6.16 -17.12
N TYR A 192 -12.44 4.99 -17.70
CA TYR A 192 -13.78 4.55 -18.08
C TYR A 192 -14.40 3.54 -17.10
N SER A 193 -13.79 3.29 -15.94
CA SER A 193 -14.32 2.37 -14.91
C SER A 193 -15.60 2.89 -14.25
N LYS A 194 -15.73 4.22 -14.08
CA LYS A 194 -16.84 4.94 -13.41
C LYS A 194 -16.92 4.73 -11.89
N ASP A 195 -16.09 3.86 -11.32
CA ASP A 195 -16.02 3.58 -9.89
C ASP A 195 -14.58 3.39 -9.42
N VAL A 196 -14.43 3.35 -8.09
CA VAL A 196 -13.21 2.92 -7.41
C VAL A 196 -13.55 1.79 -6.45
N ASP A 197 -12.65 0.82 -6.35
CA ASP A 197 -12.87 -0.43 -5.64
C ASP A 197 -11.87 -0.59 -4.51
N LEU A 198 -12.38 -0.90 -3.31
CA LEU A 198 -11.59 -1.30 -2.16
C LEU A 198 -11.93 -2.74 -1.76
N GLY A 199 -10.93 -3.44 -1.23
CA GLY A 199 -11.08 -4.74 -0.59
C GLY A 199 -10.93 -4.59 0.92
N ILE A 200 -11.75 -5.31 1.68
CA ILE A 200 -11.66 -5.42 3.14
C ILE A 200 -11.82 -6.89 3.52
N PHE A 201 -11.04 -7.36 4.49
CA PHE A 201 -11.28 -8.69 5.06
C PHE A 201 -12.57 -8.69 5.85
N ILE A 202 -13.41 -9.71 5.67
CA ILE A 202 -14.69 -9.78 6.40
C ILE A 202 -14.50 -9.81 7.92
N GLN A 203 -13.37 -10.35 8.40
CA GLN A 203 -13.02 -10.36 9.83
C GLN A 203 -12.73 -8.96 10.38
N ASP A 204 -12.38 -8.01 9.51
CA ASP A 204 -12.14 -6.60 9.85
C ASP A 204 -13.40 -5.74 9.64
N TYR A 205 -14.54 -6.32 9.23
CA TYR A 205 -15.81 -5.61 9.09
C TYR A 205 -16.25 -5.00 10.42
N LYS A 206 -16.61 -3.72 10.38
CA LYS A 206 -17.26 -3.02 11.49
C LYS A 206 -18.65 -2.54 11.06
N PRO A 207 -19.70 -2.75 11.86
CA PRO A 207 -21.04 -2.23 11.58
C PRO A 207 -21.05 -0.71 11.31
N ASP A 208 -20.14 0.02 11.95
CA ASP A 208 -20.02 1.48 11.86
C ASP A 208 -19.50 1.99 10.53
N ILE A 209 -18.99 1.13 9.64
CA ILE A 209 -18.47 1.52 8.32
C ILE A 209 -19.50 2.37 7.56
N ILE A 210 -20.76 1.92 7.51
CA ILE A 210 -21.81 2.64 6.76
C ILE A 210 -22.02 4.04 7.35
N LEU A 211 -22.14 4.15 8.67
CA LEU A 211 -22.37 5.42 9.35
C LEU A 211 -21.18 6.37 9.19
N ALA A 212 -19.95 5.86 9.28
CA ALA A 212 -18.75 6.65 9.12
C ALA A 212 -18.64 7.25 7.70
N PHE A 213 -18.93 6.46 6.67
CA PHE A 213 -18.98 6.95 5.30
C PHE A 213 -20.11 7.98 5.08
N GLN A 214 -21.30 7.74 5.65
CA GLN A 214 -22.39 8.72 5.60
C GLN A 214 -22.01 10.05 6.27
N ASN A 215 -21.39 10.00 7.45
CA ASN A 215 -20.90 11.19 8.16
C ASN A 215 -19.78 11.90 7.40
N ALA A 216 -18.97 11.17 6.63
CA ALA A 216 -17.97 11.72 5.73
C ALA A 216 -18.56 12.30 4.42
N GLY A 217 -19.89 12.30 4.26
CA GLY A 217 -20.59 12.85 3.09
C GLY A 217 -20.75 11.87 1.93
N LEU A 218 -20.56 10.56 2.16
CA LEU A 218 -20.71 9.50 1.16
C LEU A 218 -21.92 8.64 1.51
N PRO A 219 -23.13 8.95 0.99
CA PRO A 219 -24.32 8.17 1.27
C PRO A 219 -24.23 6.77 0.68
N LEU A 220 -24.76 5.79 1.42
CA LEU A 220 -24.89 4.41 0.95
C LEU A 220 -25.84 4.37 -0.26
N LYS A 221 -25.36 3.81 -1.37
CA LYS A 221 -26.10 3.62 -2.61
C LYS A 221 -26.66 2.22 -2.72
N HIS A 222 -25.82 1.21 -2.47
CA HIS A 222 -26.21 -0.20 -2.52
C HIS A 222 -25.57 -0.97 -1.37
N LYS A 223 -26.29 -1.98 -0.90
CA LYS A 223 -25.78 -3.03 -0.02
C LYS A 223 -26.24 -4.35 -0.61
N PHE A 224 -25.29 -5.19 -1.01
CA PHE A 224 -25.58 -6.53 -1.49
C PHE A 224 -25.03 -7.57 -0.52
N GLY A 225 -25.66 -8.74 -0.49
CA GLY A 225 -25.29 -9.81 0.44
C GLY A 225 -25.48 -9.45 1.91
N LYS A 226 -24.88 -10.25 2.78
CA LYS A 226 -24.81 -10.12 4.24
C LYS A 226 -23.39 -10.37 4.70
N VAL A 227 -23.11 -10.12 5.98
CA VAL A 227 -21.77 -10.30 6.55
C VAL A 227 -21.31 -11.75 6.37
N GLU A 228 -22.21 -12.70 6.58
CA GLU A 228 -21.99 -14.13 6.36
C GLU A 228 -21.97 -14.57 4.89
N ASP A 229 -22.34 -13.69 3.94
CA ASP A 229 -22.37 -14.03 2.52
C ASP A 229 -22.12 -12.84 1.57
N SER A 230 -21.02 -12.88 0.81
CA SER A 230 -20.84 -12.04 -0.39
C SER A 230 -21.09 -10.53 -0.18
N LEU A 231 -20.78 -9.99 1.01
CA LEU A 231 -21.07 -8.58 1.34
C LEU A 231 -20.40 -7.63 0.35
N GLU A 232 -21.15 -6.64 -0.09
CA GLU A 232 -20.68 -5.53 -0.92
C GLU A 232 -21.38 -4.25 -0.47
N LEU A 233 -20.61 -3.17 -0.30
CA LEU A 233 -21.13 -1.84 0.05
C LEU A 233 -20.72 -0.84 -1.03
N SER A 234 -21.71 -0.19 -1.64
CA SER A 234 -21.48 0.87 -2.62
C SER A 234 -21.88 2.21 -2.03
N PHE A 235 -21.01 3.21 -2.12
CA PHE A 235 -21.26 4.58 -1.70
C PHE A 235 -21.23 5.53 -2.89
N GLN A 236 -22.12 6.53 -2.89
CA GLN A 236 -22.17 7.53 -3.94
C GLN A 236 -21.20 8.68 -3.64
N GLY A 237 -20.18 8.83 -4.48
CA GLY A 237 -19.29 9.99 -4.48
C GLY A 237 -19.78 11.11 -5.39
N GLN A 238 -18.96 12.16 -5.54
CA GLN A 238 -19.27 13.29 -6.41
C GLN A 238 -19.18 12.95 -7.90
N GLY A 239 -20.00 13.59 -8.73
CA GLY A 239 -19.95 13.49 -10.19
C GLY A 239 -20.09 12.05 -10.71
N ASP A 240 -21.03 11.31 -10.13
CA ASP A 240 -21.39 9.92 -10.42
C ASP A 240 -20.30 8.86 -10.17
N VAL A 241 -19.15 9.23 -9.58
CA VAL A 241 -18.12 8.27 -9.20
C VAL A 241 -18.60 7.49 -7.97
N LYS A 242 -18.65 6.15 -8.07
CA LYS A 242 -18.99 5.28 -6.94
C LYS A 242 -17.73 4.79 -6.23
N LEU A 243 -17.83 4.55 -4.93
CA LEU A 243 -16.90 3.72 -4.17
C LEU A 243 -17.56 2.38 -3.91
N ASP A 244 -16.95 1.30 -4.37
CA ASP A 244 -17.41 -0.06 -4.12
C ASP A 244 -16.43 -0.76 -3.16
N ILE A 245 -16.95 -1.29 -2.05
CA ILE A 245 -16.18 -2.04 -1.06
C ILE A 245 -16.59 -3.50 -1.12
N PHE A 246 -15.67 -4.35 -1.56
CA PHE A 246 -15.83 -5.80 -1.61
C PHE A 246 -15.23 -6.45 -0.38
N PHE A 247 -15.97 -7.38 0.22
CA PHE A 247 -15.48 -8.14 1.37
C PHE A 247 -14.89 -9.48 0.94
N PHE A 248 -13.73 -9.79 1.49
CA PHE A 248 -12.98 -11.00 1.20
C PHE A 248 -13.05 -11.98 2.38
N TYR A 249 -13.34 -13.22 2.03
CA TYR A 249 -13.55 -14.35 2.93
C TYR A 249 -12.37 -15.30 2.78
N GLU A 250 -11.76 -15.64 3.90
CA GLU A 250 -10.59 -16.51 3.93
C GLU A 250 -11.02 -17.96 4.15
N GLU A 251 -10.60 -18.84 3.26
CA GLU A 251 -10.76 -20.28 3.38
C GLU A 251 -9.38 -20.94 3.63
N THR A 252 -9.36 -22.26 3.69
CA THR A 252 -8.14 -23.03 4.02
C THR A 252 -7.03 -22.80 3.00
N ASP A 253 -7.34 -22.90 1.71
CA ASP A 253 -6.40 -22.88 0.58
C ASP A 253 -6.58 -21.67 -0.35
N HIS A 254 -7.78 -21.09 -0.37
CA HIS A 254 -8.12 -19.95 -1.21
C HIS A 254 -8.76 -18.83 -0.38
N MET A 255 -9.03 -17.73 -1.05
CA MET A 255 -9.90 -16.67 -0.56
C MET A 255 -10.91 -16.35 -1.64
N TRP A 256 -12.03 -15.77 -1.25
CA TRP A 256 -13.04 -15.39 -2.21
C TRP A 256 -13.74 -14.09 -1.85
N ASN A 257 -14.26 -13.40 -2.86
CA ASN A 257 -15.19 -12.30 -2.67
C ASN A 257 -16.45 -12.54 -3.51
N GLY A 258 -17.56 -11.95 -3.04
CA GLY A 258 -18.81 -11.96 -3.77
C GLY A 258 -18.88 -10.85 -4.80
N GLY A 259 -19.75 -11.02 -5.80
CA GLY A 259 -20.29 -9.92 -6.59
C GLY A 259 -21.76 -10.16 -6.88
N THR A 260 -22.57 -9.11 -6.92
CA THR A 260 -24.01 -9.21 -7.17
C THR A 260 -24.42 -8.37 -8.37
N GLN A 261 -25.08 -8.98 -9.34
CA GLN A 261 -25.67 -8.24 -10.45
C GLN A 261 -26.93 -7.50 -10.00
N ALA A 262 -26.84 -6.18 -9.87
CA ALA A 262 -27.88 -5.32 -9.29
C ALA A 262 -29.30 -5.53 -9.86
N LYS A 263 -29.44 -5.81 -11.17
CA LYS A 263 -30.75 -5.97 -11.82
C LYS A 263 -31.40 -7.33 -11.58
N THR A 264 -30.60 -8.40 -11.49
CA THR A 264 -31.10 -9.78 -11.46
C THR A 264 -30.95 -10.42 -10.09
N GLY A 265 -30.14 -9.83 -9.20
CA GLY A 265 -29.73 -10.44 -7.94
C GLY A 265 -28.79 -11.64 -8.11
N LYS A 266 -28.33 -11.93 -9.34
CA LYS A 266 -27.43 -13.06 -9.58
C LYS A 266 -26.11 -12.83 -8.85
N LYS A 267 -25.75 -13.78 -7.99
CA LYS A 267 -24.50 -13.77 -7.23
C LYS A 267 -23.39 -14.50 -7.98
N PHE A 268 -22.18 -13.98 -7.84
CA PHE A 268 -20.94 -14.53 -8.35
C PHE A 268 -19.97 -14.73 -7.19
N LYS A 269 -19.19 -15.81 -7.26
CA LYS A 269 -18.08 -16.08 -6.34
C LYS A 269 -16.79 -15.98 -7.15
N TYR A 270 -15.89 -15.13 -6.70
CA TYR A 270 -14.57 -14.96 -7.29
C TYR A 270 -13.55 -15.55 -6.33
N GLU A 271 -12.88 -16.63 -6.74
CA GLU A 271 -11.87 -17.30 -5.91
C GLU A 271 -10.46 -16.86 -6.32
N SER A 272 -9.55 -16.84 -5.37
CA SER A 272 -8.15 -16.45 -5.56
C SER A 272 -7.25 -17.24 -4.62
N ASP A 273 -6.06 -17.61 -5.09
CA ASP A 273 -5.11 -18.32 -4.23
C ASP A 273 -4.68 -17.43 -3.06
N LYS A 274 -4.80 -17.98 -1.86
CA LYS A 274 -4.48 -17.32 -0.60
C LYS A 274 -3.05 -16.77 -0.56
N TYR A 275 -2.11 -17.53 -1.11
CA TYR A 275 -0.69 -17.17 -1.14
C TYR A 275 -0.39 -16.05 -2.14
N LEU A 276 -1.12 -15.98 -3.25
CA LEU A 276 -0.98 -14.91 -4.24
C LEU A 276 -1.50 -13.58 -3.67
N LEU A 277 -2.68 -13.58 -3.06
CA LEU A 277 -3.21 -12.37 -2.43
C LEU A 277 -2.36 -11.94 -1.24
N ASN A 278 -1.91 -12.83 -0.35
CA ASN A 278 -1.04 -12.44 0.76
C ASN A 278 0.30 -11.86 0.27
N GLY A 279 0.84 -12.36 -0.85
CA GLY A 279 2.02 -11.80 -1.50
C GLY A 279 1.79 -10.40 -2.10
N ALA A 280 0.60 -10.15 -2.65
CA ALA A 280 0.16 -8.86 -3.21
C ALA A 280 -0.25 -7.85 -2.13
N MET A 281 -0.86 -8.32 -1.05
CA MET A 281 -1.15 -7.63 0.20
C MET A 281 0.06 -7.67 1.16
N GLY A 282 1.29 -7.89 0.70
CA GLY A 282 2.47 -7.62 1.54
C GLY A 282 2.75 -8.47 2.79
N ALA A 283 2.10 -9.62 3.03
CA ALA A 283 2.40 -10.48 4.20
C ALA A 283 3.41 -11.59 3.88
N VAL A 284 4.51 -11.59 4.66
CA VAL A 284 5.56 -12.60 4.68
C VAL A 284 5.03 -13.88 5.34
N SER A 285 5.16 -15.01 4.63
CA SER A 285 5.06 -16.34 5.22
C SER A 285 6.12 -16.51 6.31
N GLU A 286 5.71 -16.56 7.58
CA GLU A 286 6.36 -17.37 8.59
C GLU A 286 5.34 -17.80 9.65
N ARG A 287 5.38 -19.09 9.99
CA ARG A 287 4.41 -19.81 10.80
C ARG A 287 4.15 -19.11 12.14
N ARG A 288 3.03 -18.38 12.28
CA ARG A 288 2.24 -18.20 13.51
C ARG A 288 0.95 -17.43 13.23
N LYS A 289 -0.04 -17.67 14.10
CA LYS A 289 -1.48 -17.39 14.00
C LYS A 289 -1.82 -15.97 13.52
N SER A 290 -2.90 -15.88 12.73
CA SER A 290 -3.57 -14.69 12.15
C SER A 290 -2.78 -13.85 11.13
N PRO A 291 -3.17 -13.84 9.84
CA PRO A 291 -2.68 -12.87 8.87
C PRO A 291 -3.24 -11.48 9.21
N LYS A 292 -2.37 -10.46 9.19
CA LYS A 292 -2.75 -9.06 9.35
C LYS A 292 -2.36 -8.35 8.05
N ALA A 293 -3.36 -7.81 7.33
CA ALA A 293 -3.13 -6.98 6.16
C ALA A 293 -2.22 -5.77 6.50
N PRO A 294 -1.40 -5.30 5.55
CA PRO A 294 -0.63 -4.07 5.68
C PRO A 294 -1.60 -2.88 5.77
N SER A 295 -1.09 -1.76 6.28
CA SER A 295 -1.84 -0.51 6.31
C SER A 295 -2.04 -0.01 4.88
N ALA A 296 -3.27 0.04 4.39
CA ALA A 296 -3.57 0.66 3.09
C ALA A 296 -3.33 2.17 3.05
N ALA A 297 -3.04 2.81 4.20
CA ALA A 297 -2.53 4.18 4.19
C ALA A 297 -1.28 4.28 3.30
N ASN A 298 -0.47 3.22 3.19
CA ASN A 298 0.76 3.20 2.42
C ASN A 298 0.56 2.93 0.92
N MET A 299 -0.40 2.08 0.55
CA MET A 299 -0.76 1.84 -0.86
C MET A 299 -1.53 3.03 -1.44
N LEU A 300 -2.40 3.64 -0.64
CA LEU A 300 -3.14 4.80 -1.09
C LEU A 300 -2.28 6.07 -1.08
N SER A 301 -1.38 6.27 -0.11
CA SER A 301 -0.44 7.39 -0.17
C SER A 301 0.38 7.36 -1.46
N ALA A 302 0.90 6.19 -1.81
CA ALA A 302 1.59 5.91 -3.06
C ALA A 302 0.72 6.15 -4.33
N PHE A 303 -0.57 5.83 -4.26
CA PHE A 303 -1.53 6.09 -5.33
C PHE A 303 -1.95 7.58 -5.45
N LEU A 304 -2.13 8.29 -4.35
CA LEU A 304 -2.65 9.67 -4.30
C LEU A 304 -1.63 10.71 -4.66
N GLU A 305 -0.41 10.38 -4.33
CA GLU A 305 0.74 10.77 -5.06
C GLU A 305 0.33 10.88 -6.59
N SER A 306 0.00 9.83 -7.37
CA SER A 306 0.07 9.71 -8.88
C SER A 306 -0.48 10.79 -9.87
N SER A 307 -0.72 12.06 -9.51
CA SER A 307 -1.92 12.78 -9.98
C SER A 307 -1.90 14.31 -10.09
N SER A 308 -1.01 14.99 -9.37
CA SER A 308 -0.74 16.41 -9.57
C SER A 308 0.32 16.55 -10.68
N PRO A 309 0.43 17.69 -11.38
CA PRO A 309 1.45 17.87 -12.41
C PRO A 309 2.82 17.75 -11.73
N GLY A 310 3.43 16.57 -11.83
CA GLY A 310 4.61 16.18 -11.05
C GLY A 310 4.43 14.89 -10.25
N ARG A 311 4.63 13.77 -10.96
CA ARG A 311 5.27 12.49 -10.56
C ARG A 311 4.89 11.79 -9.27
N PHE A 312 4.33 10.57 -9.39
CA PHE A 312 3.98 9.77 -8.23
C PHE A 312 3.47 8.32 -8.50
N SER A 313 3.53 7.42 -7.49
CA SER A 313 3.68 5.96 -7.64
C SER A 313 3.30 5.08 -6.43
N GLY A 314 2.68 3.89 -6.66
CA GLY A 314 2.81 2.67 -5.79
C GLY A 314 1.53 1.91 -5.27
N ALA A 315 1.54 0.55 -5.25
CA ALA A 315 0.43 -0.45 -5.21
C ALA A 315 0.83 -1.85 -5.79
N LEU A 316 0.02 -2.92 -5.97
CA LEU A 316 0.37 -4.13 -6.80
C LEU A 316 -0.93 -4.82 -7.30
N ALA A 317 -0.99 -5.40 -8.51
CA ALA A 317 -2.13 -6.21 -8.99
C ALA A 317 -1.74 -7.64 -9.38
N LEU A 318 -2.70 -8.54 -9.18
CA LEU A 318 -2.62 -9.97 -9.42
C LEU A 318 -3.02 -10.36 -10.83
N HIS A 319 -2.46 -11.50 -11.25
CA HIS A 319 -2.92 -12.25 -12.41
C HIS A 319 -4.22 -12.97 -12.05
N TRP A 320 -5.31 -12.64 -12.74
CA TRP A 320 -6.61 -13.28 -12.59
C TRP A 320 -6.67 -14.56 -13.41
N SER A 321 -6.95 -15.68 -12.76
CA SER A 321 -7.44 -16.91 -13.39
C SER A 321 -8.95 -16.96 -13.18
N GLU A 322 -9.73 -16.64 -14.21
CA GLU A 322 -11.19 -16.63 -14.15
C GLU A 322 -11.72 -18.09 -14.08
N ARG A 323 -11.98 -18.62 -12.88
CA ARG A 323 -12.86 -19.79 -12.71
C ARG A 323 -14.25 -19.29 -12.32
N ARG A 324 -15.13 -19.15 -13.32
CA ARG A 324 -16.54 -18.79 -13.11
C ARG A 324 -17.29 -20.03 -12.65
N GLU A 325 -17.64 -20.09 -11.37
CA GLU A 325 -18.69 -21.00 -10.91
C GLU A 325 -19.93 -20.19 -10.54
N SER A 326 -21.08 -20.55 -11.13
CA SER A 326 -22.36 -19.99 -10.75
C SER A 326 -22.73 -20.52 -9.38
N TYR A 327 -22.68 -19.66 -8.37
CA TYR A 327 -23.06 -20.02 -7.00
C TYR A 327 -24.59 -20.14 -6.90
N GLN A 328 -25.09 -21.35 -6.68
CA GLN A 328 -26.48 -21.59 -6.26
C GLN A 328 -26.50 -21.75 -4.74
N GLY A 329 -26.63 -20.64 -4.02
CA GLY A 329 -26.72 -20.63 -2.55
C GLY A 329 -28.13 -20.25 -2.08
N CYS A 330 -28.79 -21.22 -1.43
CA CYS A 330 -30.07 -21.16 -0.69
C CYS A 330 -31.22 -20.35 -1.32
N GLN A 331 -32.04 -21.04 -2.12
CA GLN A 331 -33.45 -20.69 -2.27
C GLN A 331 -34.13 -20.83 -0.91
N SER A 332 -34.45 -19.71 -0.26
CA SER A 332 -35.54 -19.71 0.72
C SER A 332 -36.84 -19.91 -0.07
N ARG A 333 -37.35 -21.14 -0.05
CA ARG A 333 -38.78 -21.42 -0.32
C ARG A 333 -39.63 -20.71 0.75
N PRO A 334 -40.87 -20.33 0.39
CA PRO A 334 -41.55 -19.10 0.84
C PRO A 334 -41.85 -19.03 2.33
#